data_AF-A0AAE0L0N2-F1
#
_entry.id   AF-A0AAE0L0N2-F1
#
_cell.length_a   1.000
_cell.length_b   1.000
_cell.length_c   1.000
_cell.angle_alpha   90.00
_cell.angle_beta   90.00
_cell.angle_gamma   90.00
#
_symmetry.space_group_name_H-M   'P 1'
#
loop_
_entity.id
_entity.type
_entity.pdbx_description
1 polymer ?
#
loop_
_entity_poly.entity_id
_entity_poly.type
_entity_poly.pdbx_seq_one_letter_code
_entity_poly.pdbx_strand_id
1 'polypeptide(L)'
;MHGIEATNKLFASIQSLIINTLRAVTNVMINDKHCYEMYGYDVMIDDNLKPWLIEVNASPSMSADTPTDRELKLGLLDDVMTAVDVEGRFQGKAPRRVGGFDLIVDNGSIVPPQNAFSCPTMLGCLNDRVKALKKMDKKVAGQKQAA
;
A
#
# COMPACT_ATOMS: atom_id res chain seq x y z
N MET A 1 10.60 -12.94 -24.22
CA MET A 1 10.54 -13.14 -22.75
C MET A 1 10.77 -11.80 -22.01
N HIS A 2 10.18 -10.69 -22.49
CA HIS A 2 10.44 -9.31 -21.98
C HIS A 2 9.27 -8.72 -21.17
N GLY A 3 8.11 -9.38 -21.15
CA GLY A 3 6.90 -8.86 -20.50
C GLY A 3 7.06 -8.68 -18.99
N ILE A 4 7.58 -9.68 -18.28
CA ILE A 4 7.74 -9.64 -16.82
C ILE A 4 8.67 -8.49 -16.39
N GLU A 5 9.79 -8.33 -17.08
CA GLU A 5 10.75 -7.26 -16.77
C GLU A 5 10.15 -5.87 -17.05
N ALA A 6 9.46 -5.71 -18.17
CA ALA A 6 8.77 -4.47 -18.52
C ALA A 6 7.66 -4.13 -17.50
N THR A 7 6.86 -5.12 -17.11
CA THR A 7 5.83 -4.97 -16.07
C THR A 7 6.46 -4.58 -14.72
N ASN A 8 7.53 -5.24 -14.29
CA ASN A 8 8.22 -4.89 -13.05
C ASN A 8 8.76 -3.46 -13.07
N LYS A 9 9.34 -3.04 -14.20
CA LYS A 9 9.82 -1.66 -14.40
C LYS A 9 8.69 -0.64 -14.35
N LEU A 10 7.54 -0.94 -14.95
CA LEU A 10 6.35 -0.10 -14.89
C LEU A 10 5.85 0.07 -13.44
N PHE A 11 5.65 -1.02 -12.70
CA PHE A 11 5.19 -0.94 -11.30
C PHE A 11 6.19 -0.21 -10.39
N ALA A 12 7.49 -0.42 -10.59
CA ALA A 12 8.52 0.34 -9.87
C ALA A 12 8.46 1.84 -10.20
N SER A 13 8.14 2.19 -11.46
CA SER A 13 7.97 3.58 -11.89
C SER A 13 6.72 4.22 -11.28
N ILE A 14 5.60 3.47 -11.18
CA ILE A 14 4.38 3.92 -10.48
C ILE A 14 4.66 4.15 -8.99
N GLN A 15 5.34 3.21 -8.33
CA GLN A 15 5.73 3.38 -6.92
C GLN A 15 6.62 4.62 -6.73
N SER A 16 7.59 4.83 -7.62
CA SER A 16 8.48 5.99 -7.56
C SER A 16 7.71 7.29 -7.76
N LEU A 17 6.72 7.30 -8.65
CA LEU A 17 5.82 8.43 -8.86
C LEU A 17 5.07 8.78 -7.58
N ILE A 18 4.43 7.82 -6.91
CA ILE A 18 3.71 8.02 -5.64
C ILE A 18 4.65 8.54 -4.53
N ILE A 19 5.86 7.99 -4.42
CA ILE A 19 6.84 8.43 -3.41
C ILE A 19 7.28 9.87 -3.68
N ASN A 20 7.55 10.21 -4.94
CA ASN A 20 8.03 11.53 -5.32
C ASN A 20 6.96 12.61 -5.12
N THR A 21 5.69 12.31 -5.42
CA THR A 21 4.57 13.24 -5.20
C THR A 21 4.36 13.52 -3.72
N LEU A 22 4.36 12.48 -2.87
CA LEU A 22 4.24 12.64 -1.41
C LEU A 22 5.43 13.43 -0.83
N ARG A 23 6.65 13.14 -1.28
CA ARG A 23 7.86 13.88 -0.86
C ARG A 23 7.78 15.36 -1.21
N ALA A 24 7.26 15.69 -2.39
CA ALA A 24 7.14 17.09 -2.82
C ALA A 24 6.21 17.91 -1.92
N VAL A 25 5.21 17.28 -1.28
CA VAL A 25 4.23 17.94 -0.41
C VAL A 25 4.47 17.70 1.09
N THR A 26 5.47 16.89 1.46
CA THR A 26 5.71 16.51 2.88
C THR A 26 5.91 17.72 3.79
N ASN A 27 6.52 18.81 3.31
CA ASN A 27 6.78 20.01 4.11
C ASN A 27 5.52 20.83 4.42
N VAL A 28 4.42 20.61 3.70
CA VAL A 28 3.15 21.34 3.89
C VAL A 28 2.03 20.45 4.45
N MET A 29 2.25 19.13 4.51
CA MET A 29 1.30 18.21 5.14
C MET A 29 1.36 18.31 6.66
N ILE A 30 0.19 18.40 7.29
CA ILE A 30 0.07 18.37 8.76
C ILE A 30 0.36 16.94 9.22
N ASN A 31 1.42 16.77 10.00
CA ASN A 31 1.85 15.48 10.52
C ASN A 31 1.40 15.31 11.98
N ASP A 32 0.11 15.02 12.20
CA ASP A 32 -0.40 14.60 13.51
C ASP A 32 -0.41 13.08 13.60
N LYS A 33 0.21 12.54 14.66
CA LYS A 33 0.33 11.09 14.91
C LYS A 33 -1.01 10.37 15.12
N HIS A 34 -2.10 11.10 15.35
CA HIS A 34 -3.44 10.55 15.51
C HIS A 34 -4.28 10.63 14.23
N CYS A 35 -3.70 11.16 13.14
CA CYS A 35 -4.36 11.28 11.85
C CYS A 35 -3.79 10.28 10.85
N TYR A 36 -4.66 9.80 9.95
CA TYR A 36 -4.27 9.08 8.75
C TYR A 36 -5.09 9.62 7.58
N GLU A 37 -4.56 9.48 6.37
CA GLU A 37 -5.25 9.88 5.16
C GLU A 37 -5.04 8.81 4.07
N MET A 38 -6.09 8.52 3.33
CA MET A 38 -6.06 7.59 2.21
C MET A 38 -6.18 8.37 0.91
N TYR A 39 -5.15 8.31 0.08
CA TYR A 39 -5.13 8.97 -1.21
C TYR A 39 -5.48 7.99 -2.34
N GLY A 40 -6.30 8.44 -3.29
CA GLY A 40 -6.48 7.81 -4.59
C GLY A 40 -5.52 8.43 -5.61
N TYR A 41 -4.80 7.59 -6.37
CA TYR A 41 -3.88 8.03 -7.42
C TYR A 41 -4.41 7.59 -8.78
N ASP A 42 -4.68 8.56 -9.65
CA ASP A 42 -5.10 8.29 -11.02
C ASP A 42 -3.87 8.37 -11.92
N VAL A 43 -3.48 7.21 -12.48
CA VAL A 43 -2.25 7.05 -13.26
C VAL A 43 -2.60 6.52 -14.65
N MET A 44 -2.19 7.25 -15.68
CA MET A 44 -2.30 6.84 -17.07
C MET A 44 -1.00 6.18 -17.53
N ILE A 45 -1.10 5.09 -18.28
CA ILE A 45 0.07 4.38 -18.83
C ILE A 45 0.05 4.57 -20.35
N ASP A 46 1.15 5.07 -20.92
CA ASP A 46 1.28 5.23 -22.38
C ASP A 46 1.81 3.98 -23.08
N ASP A 47 1.89 4.03 -24.42
CA ASP A 47 2.36 2.94 -25.27
C ASP A 47 3.82 2.54 -25.01
N ASN A 48 4.60 3.41 -24.35
CA ASN A 48 5.98 3.15 -23.95
C ASN A 48 6.09 2.61 -22.52
N LEU A 49 4.95 2.25 -21.89
CA LEU A 49 4.86 1.84 -20.48
C LEU A 49 5.39 2.90 -19.51
N LYS A 50 5.24 4.17 -19.86
CA LYS A 50 5.55 5.28 -18.94
C LYS A 50 4.29 5.66 -18.17
N PRO A 51 4.34 5.67 -16.81
CA PRO A 51 3.24 6.15 -16.00
C PRO A 51 3.23 7.68 -15.93
N TRP A 52 2.05 8.26 -16.08
CA TRP A 52 1.77 9.68 -15.99
C TRP A 52 0.74 9.92 -14.88
N LEU A 53 1.06 10.80 -13.93
CA LEU A 53 0.11 11.21 -12.90
C LEU A 53 -0.95 12.12 -13.52
N ILE A 54 -2.22 11.79 -13.32
CA ILE A 54 -3.35 12.63 -13.74
C ILE A 54 -3.79 13.48 -12.55
N GLU A 55 -4.15 12.84 -11.45
CA GLU A 55 -4.57 13.52 -10.23
C GLU A 55 -4.32 12.69 -8.96
N VAL A 56 -4.32 13.37 -7.82
CA VAL A 56 -4.28 12.77 -6.48
C VAL A 56 -5.50 13.25 -5.72
N ASN A 57 -6.32 12.30 -5.29
CA ASN A 57 -7.57 12.56 -4.59
C ASN A 57 -7.43 12.24 -3.10
N ALA A 58 -7.66 13.24 -2.25
CA ALA A 58 -7.72 13.11 -0.79
C ALA A 58 -8.97 12.36 -0.28
N SER A 59 -9.99 12.20 -1.14
CA SER A 59 -11.24 11.52 -0.81
C SER A 59 -11.69 10.63 -1.97
N PRO A 60 -11.01 9.50 -2.22
CA PRO A 60 -11.42 8.58 -3.27
C PRO A 60 -12.83 8.01 -3.01
N SER A 61 -13.58 7.75 -4.09
CA SER A 61 -14.97 7.29 -3.98
C SER A 61 -15.09 5.90 -3.36
N MET A 62 -15.82 5.82 -2.25
CA MET A 62 -16.14 4.56 -1.56
C MET A 62 -17.57 4.06 -1.86
N SER A 63 -18.29 4.68 -2.80
CA SER A 63 -19.61 4.20 -3.26
C SER A 63 -19.48 2.85 -3.93
N ALA A 64 -20.29 1.86 -3.53
CA ALA A 64 -20.22 0.51 -4.06
C ALA A 64 -21.43 0.22 -4.94
N ASP A 65 -21.26 0.34 -6.25
CA ASP A 65 -22.35 0.21 -7.23
C ASP A 65 -22.56 -1.23 -7.71
N THR A 66 -21.54 -2.09 -7.54
CA THR A 66 -21.62 -3.53 -7.85
C THR A 66 -21.23 -4.39 -6.63
N PRO A 67 -21.68 -5.67 -6.57
CA PRO A 67 -21.24 -6.59 -5.52
C PRO A 67 -19.72 -6.74 -5.44
N THR A 68 -19.04 -6.75 -6.59
CA THR A 68 -17.57 -6.84 -6.66
C THR A 68 -16.91 -5.57 -6.11
N ASP A 69 -17.42 -4.39 -6.45
CA ASP A 69 -16.92 -3.13 -5.90
C ASP A 69 -17.11 -3.08 -4.39
N ARG A 70 -18.25 -3.59 -3.90
CA ARG A 70 -18.53 -3.68 -2.47
C ARG A 70 -17.51 -4.55 -1.76
N GLU A 71 -17.23 -5.74 -2.28
CA GLU A 71 -16.24 -6.65 -1.70
C GLU A 71 -14.85 -6.02 -1.67
N LEU A 72 -14.42 -5.41 -2.78
CA LEU A 72 -13.12 -4.74 -2.88
C LEU A 72 -13.01 -3.56 -1.91
N LYS A 73 -13.99 -2.67 -1.90
CA LYS A 73 -13.97 -1.43 -1.09
C LYS A 73 -14.09 -1.72 0.40
N LEU A 74 -14.95 -2.66 0.80
CA LEU A 74 -15.02 -3.08 2.21
C LEU A 74 -13.73 -3.76 2.65
N GLY A 75 -13.13 -4.58 1.78
CA GLY A 75 -11.84 -5.20 2.07
C GLY A 75 -10.71 -4.17 2.20
N LEU A 76 -10.70 -3.15 1.34
CA LEU A 76 -9.75 -2.03 1.44
C LEU A 76 -9.90 -1.30 2.78
N LEU A 77 -11.14 -0.97 3.19
CA LEU A 77 -11.39 -0.26 4.45
C LEU A 77 -10.95 -1.08 5.68
N ASP A 78 -11.23 -2.38 5.67
CA ASP A 78 -10.79 -3.31 6.72
C ASP A 78 -9.26 -3.38 6.82
N ASP A 79 -8.57 -3.42 5.68
CA ASP A 79 -7.11 -3.40 5.63
C ASP A 79 -6.54 -2.05 6.11
N VAL A 80 -7.18 -0.92 5.80
CA VAL A 80 -6.80 0.42 6.28
C VAL A 80 -6.90 0.48 7.81
N MET A 81 -8.04 0.09 8.37
CA MET A 81 -8.25 0.12 9.82
C MET A 81 -7.25 -0.79 10.56
N THR A 82 -6.92 -1.93 9.96
CA THR A 82 -5.90 -2.83 10.48
C THR A 82 -4.51 -2.20 10.42
N ALA A 83 -4.18 -1.48 9.33
CA ALA A 83 -2.87 -0.85 9.15
C ALA A 83 -2.66 0.36 10.08
N VAL A 84 -3.72 1.12 10.37
CA VAL A 84 -3.71 2.22 11.36
C VAL A 84 -3.43 1.70 12.78
N ASP A 85 -3.72 0.44 13.04
CA ASP A 85 -3.42 -0.25 14.31
C ASP A 85 -4.01 0.45 15.55
N VAL A 86 -5.30 0.81 15.48
CA VAL A 86 -6.02 1.49 16.57
C VAL A 86 -5.95 0.70 17.89
N GLU A 87 -5.81 -0.62 17.82
CA GLU A 87 -5.71 -1.53 18.97
C GLU A 87 -4.26 -1.74 19.47
N GLY A 88 -3.25 -1.11 18.85
CA GLY A 88 -1.84 -1.21 19.26
C GLY A 88 -1.26 -2.62 19.14
N ARG A 89 -1.73 -3.42 18.19
CA ARG A 89 -1.34 -4.81 17.95
C ARG A 89 0.10 -4.95 17.45
N PHE A 90 0.65 -3.92 16.81
CA PHE A 90 1.98 -3.95 16.20
C PHE A 90 3.10 -3.47 17.13
N GLN A 91 2.79 -3.07 18.37
CA GLN A 91 3.78 -2.64 19.37
C GLN A 91 4.73 -1.55 18.85
N GLY A 92 4.20 -0.62 18.05
CA GLY A 92 4.96 0.49 17.46
C GLY A 92 5.82 0.12 16.25
N LYS A 93 5.76 -1.12 15.76
CA LYS A 93 6.49 -1.57 14.55
C LYS A 93 5.55 -2.15 13.51
N ALA A 94 5.17 -1.32 12.54
CA ALA A 94 4.31 -1.75 11.44
C ALA A 94 4.92 -2.95 10.68
N PRO A 95 4.15 -4.00 10.40
CA PRO A 95 4.62 -5.10 9.57
C PRO A 95 4.79 -4.62 8.11
N ARG A 96 5.66 -5.30 7.36
CA ARG A 96 5.90 -4.97 5.93
C ARG A 96 4.67 -5.09 5.04
N ARG A 97 3.66 -5.86 5.46
CA ARG A 97 2.43 -6.08 4.71
C ARG A 97 1.26 -6.22 5.67
N VAL A 98 0.17 -5.51 5.38
CA VAL A 98 -1.11 -5.57 6.11
C VAL A 98 -2.21 -5.73 5.08
N GLY A 99 -2.85 -6.90 5.04
CA GLY A 99 -3.83 -7.23 4.01
C GLY A 99 -3.28 -7.00 2.60
N GLY A 100 -3.91 -6.13 1.83
CA GLY A 100 -3.46 -5.70 0.50
C GLY A 100 -2.38 -4.60 0.46
N PHE A 101 -2.04 -3.98 1.60
CA PHE A 101 -1.04 -2.91 1.67
C PHE A 101 0.38 -3.43 1.86
N ASP A 102 1.33 -2.82 1.15
CA ASP A 102 2.77 -3.02 1.33
C ASP A 102 3.40 -1.74 1.90
N LEU A 103 4.25 -1.87 2.92
CA LEU A 103 4.99 -0.75 3.48
C LEU A 103 6.15 -0.37 2.55
N ILE A 104 6.04 0.81 1.94
CA ILE A 104 7.02 1.32 0.96
C ILE A 104 8.00 2.35 1.51
N VAL A 105 7.57 3.12 2.50
CA VAL A 105 8.36 4.17 3.15
C VAL A 105 8.12 4.07 4.64
N ASP A 106 9.21 4.03 5.40
CA ASP A 106 9.19 4.02 6.86
C ASP A 106 10.13 5.13 7.35
N ASN A 107 9.58 6.09 8.11
CA ASN A 107 10.32 7.23 8.64
C ASN A 107 11.20 7.95 7.58
N GLY A 108 10.64 8.17 6.39
CA GLY A 108 11.30 8.83 5.25
C GLY A 108 12.24 7.94 4.41
N SER A 109 12.56 6.74 4.91
CA SER A 109 13.42 5.78 4.22
C SER A 109 12.60 4.80 3.37
N ILE A 110 13.03 4.57 2.12
CA ILE A 110 12.37 3.60 1.25
C ILE A 110 12.66 2.18 1.77
N VAL A 111 11.61 1.38 1.95
CA VAL A 111 11.73 -0.01 2.38
C VAL A 111 12.20 -0.86 1.19
N PRO A 112 13.33 -1.58 1.32
CA PRO A 112 13.83 -2.40 0.22
C PRO A 112 12.92 -3.60 -0.02
N PRO A 113 12.83 -4.08 -1.28
CA PRO A 113 12.06 -5.27 -1.61
C PRO A 113 12.57 -6.48 -0.81
N GLN A 114 11.67 -7.40 -0.46
CA GLN A 114 12.07 -8.63 0.26
C GLN A 114 12.96 -9.54 -0.61
N ASN A 115 12.79 -9.50 -1.93
CA ASN A 115 13.57 -10.27 -2.89
C ASN A 115 14.15 -9.35 -3.97
N ALA A 116 15.42 -9.56 -4.34
CA ALA A 116 16.15 -8.71 -5.31
C ALA A 116 15.53 -8.66 -6.73
N PHE A 117 14.62 -9.58 -7.05
CA PHE A 117 13.95 -9.70 -8.35
C PHE A 117 12.47 -9.28 -8.33
N SER A 118 11.94 -8.81 -7.20
CA SER A 118 10.55 -8.33 -7.13
C SER A 118 10.48 -6.84 -6.87
N CYS A 119 9.46 -6.21 -7.44
CA CYS A 119 9.02 -4.89 -7.02
C CYS A 119 8.80 -4.90 -5.48
N PRO A 120 9.14 -3.82 -4.73
CA PRO A 120 8.90 -3.75 -3.29
C PRO A 120 7.43 -3.89 -2.93
N THR A 121 6.56 -3.51 -3.87
CA THR A 121 5.12 -3.59 -3.76
C THR A 121 4.55 -4.56 -4.77
N MET A 122 3.43 -5.17 -4.40
CA MET A 122 2.56 -5.78 -5.38
C MET A 122 1.65 -4.76 -6.06
N LEU A 123 1.45 -3.56 -5.50
CA LEU A 123 0.54 -2.52 -6.04
C LEU A 123 -0.83 -3.11 -6.48
N GLY A 124 -1.31 -4.13 -5.75
CA GLY A 124 -2.55 -4.84 -6.08
C GLY A 124 -2.45 -5.92 -7.19
N CYS A 125 -1.30 -6.17 -7.82
CA CYS A 125 -1.10 -7.22 -8.84
C CYS A 125 -1.59 -8.61 -8.40
N LEU A 126 -1.46 -8.90 -7.11
CA LEU A 126 -1.95 -10.12 -6.50
C LEU A 126 -2.75 -9.73 -5.25
N ASN A 127 -4.07 -9.91 -5.33
CA ASN A 127 -4.94 -9.73 -4.18
C ASN A 127 -5.00 -11.02 -3.35
N ASP A 128 -4.04 -11.19 -2.45
CA ASP A 128 -3.98 -12.29 -1.49
C ASP A 128 -4.29 -11.84 -0.05
N ARG A 129 -5.03 -10.72 0.12
CA ARG A 129 -5.24 -10.04 1.41
C ARG A 129 -5.64 -10.97 2.54
N VAL A 130 -6.57 -11.91 2.28
CA VAL A 130 -7.06 -12.87 3.29
C VAL A 130 -5.94 -13.79 3.78
N LYS A 131 -5.05 -14.23 2.90
CA LYS A 131 -3.89 -15.05 3.27
C LYS A 131 -2.85 -14.22 4.03
N ALA A 132 -2.63 -12.98 3.59
CA ALA A 132 -1.71 -12.05 4.25
C ALA A 132 -2.16 -11.72 5.68
N LEU A 133 -3.43 -11.39 5.88
CA LEU A 133 -4.03 -11.13 7.21
C LEU A 133 -3.88 -12.35 8.14
N LYS A 134 -4.26 -13.55 7.67
CA LYS A 134 -4.10 -14.78 8.46
C LYS A 134 -2.65 -15.05 8.88
N LYS A 135 -1.69 -14.76 7.98
CA LYS A 135 -0.26 -14.91 8.28
C LYS A 135 0.22 -13.86 9.28
N MET A 136 -0.29 -12.64 9.19
CA MET A 136 0.00 -11.55 10.12
C MET A 136 -0.56 -11.86 11.51
N ASP A 137 -1.84 -12.26 11.62
CA ASP A 137 -2.48 -12.59 12.90
C ASP A 137 -1.74 -13.68 13.66
N LYS A 138 -1.29 -14.73 12.95
CA LYS A 138 -0.45 -15.79 13.54
C LYS A 138 0.86 -15.26 14.11
N LYS A 139 1.51 -14.31 13.42
CA LYS A 139 2.76 -13.69 13.88
C LYS A 139 2.52 -12.81 15.11
N VAL A 140 1.49 -11.97 15.07
CA VAL A 140 1.13 -11.07 16.18
C VAL A 140 0.74 -11.89 17.43
N ALA A 141 -0.03 -12.97 17.26
CA ALA A 141 -0.38 -13.87 18.36
C ALA A 141 0.86 -14.56 18.97
N GLY A 142 1.80 -15.00 18.13
CA GLY A 142 3.06 -15.59 18.60
C GLY A 142 3.95 -14.60 19.36
N GLN A 143 3.95 -13.32 18.98
CA GLN A 143 4.69 -12.27 19.70
C GLN A 143 4.10 -11.98 21.09
N LYS A 144 2.76 -12.04 21.25
CA LYS A 144 2.10 -11.91 22.55
C LYS A 144 2.35 -13.09 23.50
N GLN A 145 2.71 -14.27 22.99
CA GLN A 145 3.05 -15.43 23.81
C GLN A 145 4.53 -15.47 24.24
N ALA A 146 5.38 -14.65 23.61
CA ALA A 146 6.83 -14.61 23.86
C ALA A 146 7.28 -13.39 24.68
N ALA A 147 6.35 -12.50 25.05
CA ALA A 147 6.56 -11.33 25.91
C ALA A 147 5.90 -11.55 27.28
#